data_AF-A0A3B8WGA4-F1
#
_entry.id   AF-A0A3B8WGA4-F1
#
_cell.length_a   1.000
_cell.length_b   1.000
_cell.length_c   1.000
_cell.angle_alpha   90.00
_cell.angle_beta   90.00
_cell.angle_gamma   90.00
#
_symmetry.space_group_name_H-M   'P 1'
#
loop_
_entity.id
_entity.type
_entity.pdbx_description
1 polymer ?
#
loop_
_entity_poly.entity_id
_entity_poly.type
_entity_poly.pdbx_seq_one_letter_code
_entity_poly.pdbx_strand_id
1 'polypeptide(L)'
;MGVVTKRSSMTFFSDPASHYSHRVRIVLAEKGVTVDIVDVDPDNPPAELADMNPYNALPTLVDRDLVLYEPNIMMEYLDERFPHPPLLPVY
;
A
#
# COMPACT_ATOMS: atom_id res chain seq x y z
N MET A 1 -16.14 11.22 15.61
CA MET A 1 -16.60 10.87 14.24
C MET A 1 -15.59 11.46 13.27
N GLY A 2 -14.55 10.70 12.94
CA GLY A 2 -13.56 11.09 11.95
C GLY A 2 -14.15 10.83 10.57
N VAL A 3 -14.24 11.87 9.74
CA VAL A 3 -14.61 11.72 8.34
C VAL A 3 -13.43 11.04 7.66
N VAL A 4 -13.52 9.73 7.44
CA VAL A 4 -12.60 9.04 6.53
C VAL A 4 -12.89 9.61 5.15
N THR A 5 -12.05 10.53 4.70
CA THR A 5 -12.12 11.07 3.35
C THR A 5 -11.90 9.92 2.38
N LYS A 6 -12.97 9.49 1.68
CA LYS A 6 -12.91 8.46 0.64
C LYS A 6 -11.89 8.89 -0.42
N ARG A 7 -10.67 8.36 -0.34
CA ARG A 7 -9.67 8.55 -1.40
C ARG A 7 -10.18 7.81 -2.63
N SER A 8 -10.39 8.54 -3.71
CA SER A 8 -10.86 7.98 -4.98
C SER A 8 -9.75 7.24 -5.73
N SER A 9 -8.49 7.52 -5.35
CA SER A 9 -7.25 6.90 -5.84
C SER A 9 -6.59 6.06 -4.74
N MET A 10 -5.89 5.01 -5.15
CA MET A 10 -5.08 4.17 -4.26
C MET A 10 -3.95 5.00 -3.66
N THR A 11 -3.67 4.81 -2.37
CA THR A 11 -2.54 5.44 -1.66
C THR A 11 -1.66 4.37 -1.04
N PHE A 12 -0.35 4.53 -1.16
CA PHE A 12 0.63 3.68 -0.54
C PHE A 12 1.54 4.49 0.39
N PHE A 13 1.40 4.26 1.70
CA PHE A 13 2.28 4.82 2.72
C PHE A 13 3.57 3.99 2.78
N SER A 14 4.69 4.63 2.43
CA SER A 14 5.96 3.98 2.16
C SER A 14 7.07 4.58 3.02
N ASP A 15 7.83 3.74 3.71
CA ASP A 15 9.16 4.15 4.19
C ASP A 15 10.17 4.03 3.03
N PRO A 16 10.81 5.12 2.59
CA PRO A 16 11.75 5.10 1.48
C PRO A 16 13.02 4.26 1.78
N ALA A 17 13.41 4.11 3.05
CA ALA A 17 14.58 3.36 3.50
C ALA A 17 14.28 1.86 3.77
N SER A 18 13.01 1.49 3.92
CA SER A 18 12.62 0.10 4.22
C SER A 18 12.54 -0.78 2.98
N HIS A 19 13.18 -1.96 3.06
CA HIS A 19 13.10 -2.97 2.01
C HIS A 19 11.68 -3.58 1.87
N TYR A 20 10.88 -3.59 2.92
CA TYR A 20 9.50 -4.08 2.85
C TYR A 20 8.63 -3.16 2.00
N SER A 21 8.75 -1.86 2.23
CA SER A 21 8.13 -0.84 1.40
C SER A 21 8.61 -0.89 -0.04
N HIS A 22 9.91 -1.10 -0.26
CA HIS A 22 10.49 -1.18 -1.60
C HIS A 22 9.94 -2.37 -2.42
N ARG A 23 9.74 -3.55 -1.81
CA ARG A 23 9.15 -4.71 -2.49
C ARG A 23 7.80 -4.39 -3.10
N VAL A 24 6.94 -3.70 -2.35
CA VAL A 24 5.60 -3.31 -2.83
C VAL A 24 5.69 -2.21 -3.90
N ARG A 25 6.62 -1.25 -3.79
CA ARG A 25 6.87 -0.26 -4.85
C ARG A 25 7.24 -0.91 -6.18
N ILE A 26 8.07 -1.95 -6.16
CA ILE A 26 8.44 -2.70 -7.37
C ILE A 26 7.18 -3.33 -8.00
N VAL A 27 6.37 -4.02 -7.20
CA VAL A 27 5.12 -4.64 -7.70
C VAL A 27 4.16 -3.59 -8.28
N LEU A 28 3.96 -2.47 -7.59
CA LEU A 28 3.11 -1.38 -8.08
C LEU A 28 3.62 -0.81 -9.42
N ALA A 29 4.93 -0.65 -9.56
CA ALA A 29 5.56 -0.18 -10.80
C ALA A 29 5.43 -1.19 -11.94
N GLU A 30 5.69 -2.48 -11.70
CA GLU A 30 5.55 -3.55 -12.69
C GLU A 30 4.09 -3.71 -13.15
N LYS A 31 3.13 -3.52 -12.25
CA LYS A 31 1.69 -3.53 -12.58
C LYS A 31 1.22 -2.27 -13.31
N GLY A 32 2.03 -1.22 -13.37
CA GLY A 32 1.65 0.06 -14.00
C GLY A 32 0.44 0.73 -13.33
N VAL A 33 0.22 0.48 -12.04
CA VAL A 33 -0.94 1.00 -11.31
C VAL A 33 -0.71 2.46 -10.92
N THR A 34 -1.67 3.33 -11.21
CA THR A 34 -1.64 4.70 -10.70
C THR A 34 -1.94 4.69 -9.20
N VAL A 35 -0.91 4.97 -8.40
CA VAL A 35 -0.95 5.00 -6.95
C VAL A 35 -0.27 6.26 -6.45
N ASP A 36 -0.84 6.87 -5.42
CA ASP A 36 -0.21 7.98 -4.71
C ASP A 36 0.74 7.43 -3.65
N ILE A 37 2.05 7.55 -3.88
CA ILE A 37 3.07 7.08 -2.94
C ILE A 37 3.39 8.22 -1.98
N VAL A 38 3.08 8.00 -0.71
CA VAL A 38 3.37 8.93 0.38
C VAL A 38 4.60 8.42 1.10
N ASP A 39 5.70 9.16 1.00
CA ASP A 39 6.90 8.89 1.78
C ASP A 39 6.65 9.26 3.25
N VAL A 40 6.86 8.31 4.14
CA VAL A 40 6.62 8.43 5.57
C VAL A 40 7.90 8.13 6.34
N ASP A 41 8.23 9.03 7.27
CA ASP A 41 9.23 8.78 8.29
C ASP A 41 8.65 7.82 9.36
N PRO A 42 9.21 6.62 9.57
CA PRO A 42 8.70 5.67 10.55
C PRO A 42 8.73 6.19 12.00
N ASP A 43 9.62 7.14 12.31
CA ASP A 43 9.69 7.77 13.65
C ASP A 43 8.64 8.87 13.83
N ASN A 44 8.03 9.35 12.74
CA ASN A 44 7.04 10.40 12.75
C ASN A 44 5.91 10.16 11.71
N PRO A 45 5.10 9.10 11.90
CA PRO A 45 4.03 8.77 10.97
C PRO A 45 2.90 9.80 10.99
N PRO A 46 2.24 10.06 9.84
CA PRO A 46 1.05 10.90 9.76
C PRO A 46 -0.06 10.40 10.70
N ALA A 47 -0.79 11.33 11.32
CA ALA A 47 -1.93 10.99 12.19
C ALA A 47 -3.00 10.15 11.46
N GLU A 48 -3.19 10.39 10.16
CA GLU A 48 -4.12 9.63 9.33
C GLU A 48 -3.76 8.14 9.22
N LEU A 49 -2.47 7.79 9.33
CA LEU A 49 -2.04 6.39 9.30
C LEU A 49 -2.59 5.62 10.50
N ALA A 50 -2.60 6.24 11.68
CA ALA A 50 -3.12 5.63 12.91
C ALA A 50 -4.66 5.44 12.87
N ASP A 51 -5.37 6.31 12.15
CA ASP A 51 -6.82 6.18 11.95
C ASP A 51 -7.19 5.00 11.04
N MET A 52 -6.30 4.63 10.11
CA MET A 52 -6.52 3.59 9.10
C MET A 52 -5.89 2.24 9.48
N ASN A 53 -4.70 2.26 10.06
CA ASN A 53 -3.95 1.08 10.46
C ASN A 53 -3.80 1.04 11.99
N PRO A 54 -4.49 0.12 12.69
CA PRO A 54 -4.40 -0.03 14.15
C PRO A 54 -2.99 -0.30 14.67
N TYR A 55 -2.10 -0.84 13.83
CA TYR A 55 -0.71 -1.10 14.17
C TYR A 55 0.21 0.10 13.95
N ASN A 56 -0.30 1.18 13.34
CA ASN A 56 0.45 2.37 12.96
C ASN A 56 1.81 2.04 12.30
N ALA A 57 1.78 1.05 11.41
CA ALA A 57 2.98 0.43 10.85
C ALA A 57 3.09 0.67 9.34
N LEU A 58 4.32 0.57 8.83
CA LEU A 58 4.63 0.66 7.41
C LEU A 58 5.15 -0.68 6.89
N PRO A 59 4.90 -1.01 5.62
CA PRO A 59 4.08 -0.27 4.67
C PRO A 59 2.57 -0.43 4.94
N THR A 60 1.76 0.53 4.47
CA THR A 60 0.28 0.46 4.48
C THR A 60 -0.28 0.85 3.12
N LEU A 61 -1.13 0.01 2.53
CA LEU A 61 -1.80 0.26 1.26
C LEU A 61 -3.29 0.54 1.50
N VAL A 62 -3.80 1.62 0.94
CA VAL A 62 -5.20 2.02 1.06
C VAL A 62 -5.81 2.07 -0.34
N ASP A 63 -6.86 1.29 -0.56
CA ASP A 63 -7.64 1.25 -1.80
C ASP A 63 -9.13 1.41 -1.49
N ARG A 64 -9.63 2.64 -1.61
CA ARG A 64 -11.01 3.04 -1.28
C ARG A 64 -11.38 2.73 0.19
N ASP A 65 -12.13 1.64 0.40
CA ASP A 65 -12.62 1.20 1.71
C ASP A 65 -11.79 0.02 2.26
N LEU A 66 -10.73 -0.39 1.55
CA LEU A 66 -9.82 -1.46 1.92
C LEU A 66 -8.50 -0.87 2.44
N VAL A 67 -8.06 -1.34 3.60
CA VAL A 67 -6.72 -1.06 4.14
C VAL A 67 -5.99 -2.39 4.29
N LEU A 68 -4.82 -2.48 3.67
CA LEU A 68 -3.94 -3.63 3.76
C LEU A 68 -2.66 -3.26 4.49
N TYR A 69 -2.27 -4.17 5.36
CA TYR A 69 -1.00 -4.24 6.08
C TYR A 69 -0.36 -5.59 5.75
N GLU A 70 0.91 -5.78 6.08
CA GLU A 70 1.76 -6.90 5.65
C GLU A 70 2.11 -6.90 4.15
N PRO A 71 3.41 -6.74 3.79
CA PRO A 71 3.86 -6.68 2.41
C PRO A 71 3.47 -7.88 1.55
N ASN A 72 3.46 -9.10 2.11
CA ASN A 72 3.12 -10.30 1.36
C ASN A 72 1.65 -10.30 0.93
N ILE A 73 0.75 -9.89 1.83
CA ILE A 73 -0.68 -9.76 1.54
C ILE A 73 -0.91 -8.70 0.46
N MET A 74 -0.20 -7.57 0.53
CA MET A 74 -0.28 -6.53 -0.49
C MET A 74 0.14 -7.04 -1.87
N MET A 75 1.24 -7.79 -1.96
CA MET A 75 1.71 -8.30 -3.25
C MET A 75 0.73 -9.30 -3.87
N GLU A 76 0.16 -10.21 -3.06
CA GLU A 76 -0.88 -11.13 -3.53
C GLU A 76 -2.13 -10.37 -3.98
N TYR A 77 -2.60 -9.41 -3.19
CA TYR A 77 -3.72 -8.54 -3.55
C TYR A 77 -3.48 -7.82 -4.89
N LEU A 78 -2.31 -7.22 -5.07
CA LEU A 78 -1.96 -6.49 -6.29
C LEU A 78 -1.87 -7.43 -7.49
N ASP A 79 -1.37 -8.65 -7.32
CA ASP A 79 -1.30 -9.63 -8.41
C ASP A 79 -2.69 -10.11 -8.85
N GLU A 80 -3.58 -10.41 -7.89
CA GLU A 80 -4.95 -10.82 -8.16
C GLU A 80 -5.81 -9.67 -8.71
N ARG A 81 -5.67 -8.47 -8.15
CA ARG A 81 -6.47 -7.28 -8.51
C ARG A 81 -6.12 -6.75 -9.90
N PHE A 82 -4.86 -6.89 -10.30
CA PHE A 82 -4.31 -6.44 -11.58
C PHE A 82 -3.62 -7.63 -12.27
N PRO A 83 -4.36 -8.50 -12.96
CA PRO A 83 -3.84 -9.78 -13.47
C PRO A 83 -2.80 -9.65 -14.60
N HIS A 84 -2.52 -8.43 -15.10
CA HIS A 84 -1.59 -8.19 -16.19
C HIS A 84 -0.58 -7.09 -15.82
N PRO A 85 0.74 -7.32 -16.02
CA PRO A 85 1.37 -8.61 -16.33
C PRO A 85 1.32 -9.58 -15.12
N PRO A 86 1.24 -10.91 -15.32
CA PRO A 86 1.23 -11.86 -14.21
C PRO A 86 2.62 -11.90 -13.54
N LEU A 87 2.69 -11.72 -12.22
CA LEU A 87 3.95 -11.79 -11.46
C LEU A 87 4.12 -13.13 -10.76
N LEU A 88 3.02 -13.85 -10.52
CA LEU A 88 3.03 -15.21 -10.01
C LEU A 88 2.78 -16.24 -11.13
N PRO A 89 3.24 -17.49 -10.96
CA PRO A 89 3.01 -18.54 -11.94
C PRO A 89 1.51 -18.76 -12.21
N VAL A 90 1.14 -18.77 -13.49
CA VAL A 90 -0.18 -19.20 -13.94
C VAL A 90 -0.13 -20.71 -14.13
N TYR A 91 -0.88 -21.46 -13.32
CA TYR A 91 -1.00 -22.91 -13.42
C TYR A 91 -1.77 -23.35 -14.67
#